data_AF-A0A2U2X1Y3-F1
#
_entry.id   AF-A0A2U2X1Y3-F1
#
_cell.length_a   1.000
_cell.length_b   1.000
_cell.length_c   1.000
_cell.angle_alpha   90.00
_cell.angle_beta   90.00
_cell.angle_gamma   90.00
#
_symmetry.space_group_name_H-M   'P 1'
#
loop_
_entity.id
_entity.type
_entity.pdbx_description
1 polymer ?
#
loop_
_entity_poly.entity_id
_entity_poly.type
_entity_poly.pdbx_seq_one_letter_code
_entity_poly.pdbx_strand_id
1 'polypeptide(L)'
;MKNIKHLLALFFIVLYPQSFFSQDSTKIEKKYYQNVIYRKVPNKKVFKVITSNDKKLQQESLERINASKSKLPDSILKKYNISEINNKYKRHEYLNNRSRIYFNPNRKKGISLPCKCFIKNDTLTIGSAIRFFGGYGLVSQLYKDKFKNYFIEYSDDDNLKLKKEDSIFKRSIHIDGAYQKLILENKPQIGETLTGYFSILTNPYYRYNKKNKAFGEVYFKCLVLKEPSLIKNK
;
A
#
# COMPACT_ATOMS: atom_id res chain seq x y z
N MET A 1 -23.11 -1.40 25.64
CA MET A 1 -22.79 -1.54 24.19
C MET A 1 -21.75 -0.50 23.70
N LYS A 2 -20.55 -0.42 24.29
CA LYS A 2 -19.50 0.57 23.91
C LYS A 2 -18.26 -0.02 23.21
N ASN A 3 -18.13 -1.35 23.10
CA ASN A 3 -16.87 -2.00 22.68
C ASN A 3 -16.79 -2.45 21.21
N ILE A 4 -17.83 -2.25 20.39
CA ILE A 4 -17.81 -2.68 18.97
C ILE A 4 -17.10 -1.65 18.06
N LYS A 5 -17.06 -0.37 18.44
CA LYS A 5 -16.42 0.68 17.61
C LYS A 5 -14.90 0.55 17.53
N HIS A 6 -14.24 -0.06 18.51
CA HIS A 6 -12.79 -0.30 18.45
C HIS A 6 -12.38 -1.57 17.71
N LEU A 7 -13.27 -2.56 17.56
CA LEU A 7 -12.95 -3.79 16.85
C LEU A 7 -12.86 -3.59 15.33
N LEU A 8 -13.60 -2.62 14.79
CA LEU A 8 -13.56 -2.26 13.36
C LEU A 8 -12.31 -1.46 12.95
N ALA A 9 -11.53 -0.95 13.92
CA ALA A 9 -10.33 -0.16 13.63
C ALA A 9 -9.15 -1.00 13.10
N LEU A 10 -9.18 -2.33 13.30
CA LEU A 10 -8.15 -3.26 12.81
C LEU A 10 -8.35 -3.67 11.34
N PHE A 11 -9.51 -3.36 10.75
CA PHE A 11 -9.83 -3.53 9.33
C PHE A 11 -10.13 -2.19 8.65
N PHE A 12 -9.36 -1.14 8.95
CA PHE A 12 -9.28 -0.02 8.01
C PHE A 12 -8.54 -0.51 6.76
N ILE A 13 -9.32 -1.10 5.85
CA ILE A 13 -9.29 -0.72 4.44
C ILE A 13 -9.03 0.77 4.44
N VAL A 14 -7.89 1.19 3.88
CA VAL A 14 -7.64 2.59 3.55
C VAL A 14 -8.86 3.00 2.73
N LEU A 15 -9.84 3.65 3.38
CA LEU A 15 -10.99 4.25 2.72
C LEU A 15 -10.40 5.41 1.94
N TYR A 16 -9.87 5.08 0.77
CA TYR A 16 -9.39 6.05 -0.18
C TYR A 16 -10.57 6.96 -0.50
N PRO A 17 -10.45 8.29 -0.32
CA PRO A 17 -11.47 9.18 -0.82
C PRO A 17 -11.64 8.91 -2.32
N GLN A 18 -12.83 8.44 -2.71
CA GLN A 18 -13.20 8.14 -4.10
C GLN A 18 -13.17 9.39 -5.00
N SER A 19 -12.97 10.57 -4.43
CA SER A 19 -12.94 11.85 -5.12
C SER A 19 -11.67 12.12 -5.95
N PHE A 20 -10.68 11.22 -5.97
CA PHE A 20 -9.46 11.44 -6.76
C PHE A 20 -9.65 11.39 -8.30
N PHE A 21 -10.80 10.93 -8.80
CA PHE A 21 -11.10 10.97 -10.23
C PHE A 21 -12.37 11.75 -10.60
N SER A 22 -13.07 12.36 -9.63
CA SER A 22 -14.26 13.17 -9.91
C SER A 22 -14.05 14.68 -9.73
N GLN A 23 -12.85 15.12 -9.34
CA GLN A 23 -12.49 16.53 -9.46
C GLN A 23 -12.11 16.81 -10.91
N ASP A 24 -12.90 17.69 -11.52
CA ASP A 24 -12.70 18.36 -12.80
C ASP A 24 -11.22 18.37 -13.24
N SER A 25 -10.86 17.40 -14.06
CA SER A 25 -9.50 17.15 -14.55
C SER A 25 -8.98 18.21 -15.53
N THR A 26 -9.69 19.32 -15.64
CA THR A 26 -9.46 20.34 -16.67
C THR A 26 -8.40 21.36 -16.30
N LYS A 27 -7.98 21.49 -15.03
CA LYS A 27 -6.94 22.50 -14.65
C LYS A 27 -5.85 22.08 -13.66
N ILE A 28 -5.95 20.94 -12.96
CA ILE A 28 -4.88 20.50 -12.05
C ILE A 28 -3.87 19.64 -12.82
N GLU A 29 -2.90 20.33 -13.41
CA GLU A 29 -1.57 19.89 -13.84
C GLU A 29 -1.43 18.48 -14.41
N LYS A 30 -1.43 18.42 -15.76
CA LYS A 30 -0.82 17.37 -16.60
C LYS A 30 0.66 17.06 -16.28
N LYS A 31 1.28 17.70 -15.28
CA LYS A 31 2.74 17.80 -15.11
C LYS A 31 3.39 16.63 -14.37
N TYR A 32 2.61 15.73 -13.78
CA TYR A 32 3.16 14.70 -12.89
C TYR A 32 2.98 13.25 -13.36
N TYR A 33 2.19 12.99 -14.39
CA TYR A 33 2.02 11.63 -14.90
C TYR A 33 3.16 11.27 -15.84
N GLN A 34 3.95 10.26 -15.45
CA GLN A 34 4.94 9.64 -16.33
C GLN A 34 4.35 8.37 -16.96
N ASN A 35 4.92 7.98 -18.10
CA ASN A 35 4.56 6.74 -18.78
C ASN A 35 5.18 5.54 -18.05
N VAL A 36 4.41 4.46 -17.92
CA VAL A 36 4.92 3.18 -17.41
C VAL A 36 5.89 2.56 -18.39
N ILE A 37 7.00 2.05 -17.86
CA ILE A 37 7.98 1.31 -18.66
C ILE A 37 7.84 -0.18 -18.36
N TYR A 38 7.49 -0.96 -19.38
CA TYR A 38 7.46 -2.42 -19.30
C TYR A 38 8.84 -2.99 -19.67
N ARG A 39 9.59 -3.48 -18.68
CA ARG A 39 10.93 -4.06 -18.88
C ARG A 39 11.36 -4.89 -17.68
N LYS A 40 12.50 -5.58 -17.83
CA LYS A 40 13.14 -6.33 -16.73
C LYS A 40 13.38 -5.41 -15.53
N VAL A 41 12.84 -5.81 -14.37
CA VAL A 41 13.04 -5.09 -13.11
C VAL A 41 14.51 -5.14 -12.72
N PRO A 42 15.11 -4.00 -12.35
CA PRO A 42 16.48 -3.98 -11.84
C PRO A 42 16.61 -4.91 -10.63
N ASN A 43 17.72 -5.62 -10.51
CA ASN A 43 18.08 -6.39 -9.31
C ASN A 43 17.03 -7.42 -8.81
N LYS A 44 16.56 -8.33 -9.67
CA LYS A 44 15.72 -9.50 -9.28
C LYS A 44 16.26 -10.33 -8.11
N LYS A 45 17.57 -10.26 -7.83
CA LYS A 45 18.21 -10.98 -6.71
C LYS A 45 17.62 -10.57 -5.35
N VAL A 46 17.03 -9.38 -5.24
CA VAL A 46 16.35 -8.87 -4.03
C VAL A 46 15.24 -9.81 -3.53
N PHE A 47 14.61 -10.61 -4.40
CA PHE A 47 13.59 -11.58 -4.01
C PHE A 47 14.10 -13.01 -3.79
N LYS A 48 15.34 -13.32 -4.18
CA LYS A 48 15.87 -14.69 -4.09
C LYS A 48 16.08 -15.14 -2.65
N VAL A 49 16.36 -14.20 -1.74
CA VAL A 49 16.64 -14.49 -0.34
C VAL A 49 15.42 -14.20 0.51
N ILE A 50 14.80 -15.26 1.05
CA ILE A 50 13.81 -15.15 2.13
C ILE A 50 14.60 -15.06 3.44
N THR A 51 14.58 -13.89 4.06
CA THR A 51 15.24 -13.63 5.34
C THR A 51 14.43 -14.19 6.52
N SER A 52 15.06 -14.41 7.66
CA SER A 52 14.36 -14.74 8.92
C SER A 52 13.28 -13.72 9.27
N ASN A 53 13.54 -12.43 9.01
CA ASN A 53 12.57 -11.36 9.19
C ASN A 53 11.34 -11.49 8.27
N ASP A 54 11.51 -11.99 7.03
CA ASP A 54 10.36 -12.27 6.14
C ASP A 54 9.47 -13.35 6.73
N LYS A 55 10.09 -14.42 7.25
CA LYS A 55 9.37 -15.53 7.89
C LYS A 55 8.64 -15.06 9.14
N LYS A 56 9.27 -14.18 9.94
CA LYS A 56 8.63 -13.58 11.13
C LYS A 56 7.43 -12.71 10.76
N LEU A 57 7.59 -11.79 9.81
CA LEU A 57 6.48 -10.94 9.35
C LEU A 57 5.33 -11.74 8.73
N GLN A 58 5.66 -12.83 8.03
CA GLN A 58 4.68 -13.78 7.53
C GLN A 58 3.89 -14.42 8.68
N GLN A 59 4.59 -14.90 9.70
CA GLN A 59 4.00 -15.50 10.89
C GLN A 59 3.10 -14.51 11.63
N GLU A 60 3.59 -13.29 11.90
CA GLU A 60 2.80 -12.21 12.54
C GLU A 60 1.57 -11.81 11.71
N SER A 61 1.67 -11.84 10.39
CA SER A 61 0.53 -11.56 9.50
C SER A 61 -0.52 -12.67 9.58
N LEU A 62 -0.09 -13.94 9.64
CA LEU A 62 -0.97 -15.09 9.83
C LEU A 62 -1.68 -15.05 11.19
N GLU A 63 -0.95 -14.73 12.25
CA GLU A 63 -1.48 -14.59 13.61
C GLU A 63 -2.54 -13.49 13.67
N ARG A 64 -2.31 -12.33 13.05
CA ARG A 64 -3.29 -11.25 12.97
C ARG A 64 -4.56 -11.64 12.22
N ILE A 65 -4.43 -12.40 11.12
CA ILE A 65 -5.59 -12.92 10.38
C ILE A 65 -6.38 -13.90 11.26
N ASN A 66 -5.69 -14.79 11.98
CA ASN A 66 -6.34 -15.76 12.87
C ASN A 66 -7.03 -15.09 14.06
N ALA A 67 -6.37 -14.13 14.72
CA ALA A 67 -6.92 -13.36 15.83
C ALA A 67 -8.10 -12.47 15.41
N SER A 68 -8.13 -12.05 14.14
CA SER A 68 -9.27 -11.36 13.56
C SER A 68 -10.44 -12.30 13.29
N LYS A 69 -10.15 -13.52 12.83
CA LYS A 69 -11.16 -14.56 12.57
C LYS A 69 -11.89 -14.98 13.84
N SER A 70 -11.17 -15.15 14.96
CA SER A 70 -11.78 -15.54 16.24
C SER A 70 -12.76 -14.50 16.80
N LYS A 71 -12.74 -13.27 16.27
CA LYS A 71 -13.67 -12.20 16.65
C LYS A 71 -14.94 -12.15 15.79
N LEU A 72 -15.04 -12.96 14.74
CA LEU A 72 -16.20 -12.98 13.84
C LEU A 72 -17.17 -14.11 14.24
N PRO A 73 -18.49 -13.85 14.29
CA PRO A 73 -19.50 -14.89 14.48
C PRO A 73 -19.43 -16.00 13.42
N ASP A 74 -19.73 -17.23 13.82
CA ASP A 74 -19.71 -18.39 12.92
C ASP A 74 -20.66 -18.26 11.72
N SER A 75 -21.79 -17.57 11.89
CA SER A 75 -22.73 -17.26 10.81
C SER A 75 -22.09 -16.42 9.71
N ILE A 76 -21.22 -15.46 10.06
CA ILE A 76 -20.46 -14.65 9.10
C ILE A 76 -19.35 -15.50 8.45
N LEU A 77 -18.64 -16.30 9.25
CA LEU A 77 -17.58 -17.16 8.73
C LEU A 77 -18.11 -18.18 7.70
N LYS A 78 -19.27 -18.77 7.95
CA LYS A 78 -19.97 -19.69 7.03
C LYS A 78 -20.54 -18.97 5.81
N LYS A 79 -21.24 -17.85 6.00
CA LYS A 79 -21.89 -17.10 4.89
C LYS A 79 -20.91 -16.70 3.78
N TYR A 80 -19.66 -16.43 4.14
CA TYR A 80 -18.64 -15.95 3.20
C TYR A 80 -17.55 -17.00 2.91
N ASN A 81 -17.71 -18.28 3.29
CA ASN A 81 -16.70 -19.33 3.17
C ASN A 81 -15.28 -18.86 3.60
N ILE A 82 -15.20 -18.08 4.68
CA ILE A 82 -13.95 -17.45 5.13
C ILE A 82 -12.91 -18.51 5.52
N SER A 83 -13.34 -19.69 5.97
CA SER A 83 -12.45 -20.82 6.25
C SER A 83 -11.73 -21.34 4.98
N GLU A 84 -12.45 -21.46 3.87
CA GLU A 84 -11.96 -22.00 2.60
C GLU A 84 -11.10 -20.99 1.84
N ILE A 85 -11.55 -19.73 1.79
CA ILE A 85 -10.77 -18.60 1.31
C ILE A 85 -9.45 -18.51 2.09
N ASN A 86 -9.48 -18.62 3.42
CA ASN A 86 -8.25 -18.54 4.20
C ASN A 86 -7.29 -19.71 3.92
N ASN A 87 -7.75 -20.95 3.74
CA ASN A 87 -6.83 -22.06 3.48
C ASN A 87 -6.15 -21.97 2.10
N LYS A 88 -6.85 -21.44 1.09
CA LYS A 88 -6.28 -21.16 -0.24
C LYS A 88 -5.33 -19.96 -0.23
N TYR A 89 -5.59 -18.95 0.62
CA TYR A 89 -4.80 -17.72 0.71
C TYR A 89 -3.60 -17.82 1.68
N LYS A 90 -3.67 -18.66 2.73
CA LYS A 90 -2.72 -18.68 3.88
C LYS A 90 -1.26 -19.10 3.59
N ARG A 91 -0.99 -19.99 2.63
CA ARG A 91 0.37 -20.54 2.43
C ARG A 91 1.14 -19.96 1.25
N HIS A 92 0.47 -19.32 0.29
CA HIS A 92 1.12 -18.87 -0.95
C HIS A 92 1.13 -17.35 -1.13
N GLU A 93 0.32 -16.58 -0.40
CA GLU A 93 0.29 -15.13 -0.57
C GLU A 93 1.57 -14.46 -0.10
N TYR A 94 2.08 -14.64 1.13
CA TYR A 94 3.19 -13.79 1.59
C TYR A 94 4.50 -13.96 0.78
N LEU A 95 4.80 -15.17 0.32
CA LEU A 95 5.95 -15.41 -0.58
C LEU A 95 5.78 -14.71 -1.94
N ASN A 96 4.54 -14.55 -2.38
CA ASN A 96 4.17 -13.94 -3.64
C ASN A 96 3.70 -12.48 -3.51
N ASN A 97 3.46 -11.96 -2.30
CA ASN A 97 2.89 -10.67 -1.93
C ASN A 97 3.79 -9.94 -0.94
N ARG A 98 5.00 -9.62 -1.40
CA ARG A 98 6.04 -8.99 -0.58
C ARG A 98 6.71 -7.87 -1.32
N SER A 99 7.23 -6.95 -0.53
CA SER A 99 8.00 -5.82 -1.01
C SER A 99 9.27 -5.65 -0.19
N ARG A 100 10.27 -5.03 -0.80
CA ARG A 100 11.49 -4.58 -0.16
C ARG A 100 11.62 -3.09 -0.37
N ILE A 101 11.54 -2.34 0.73
CA ILE A 101 11.60 -0.88 0.73
C ILE A 101 12.99 -0.41 1.17
N TYR A 102 13.55 0.53 0.41
CA TYR A 102 14.81 1.20 0.69
C TYR A 102 14.54 2.70 0.84
N PHE A 103 14.60 3.21 2.07
CA PHE A 103 14.44 4.66 2.35
C PHE A 103 15.74 5.46 2.19
N ASN A 104 16.87 4.76 2.03
CA ASN A 104 18.16 5.38 1.80
C ASN A 104 18.88 4.57 0.71
N PRO A 105 19.27 5.19 -0.41
CA PRO A 105 19.89 4.49 -1.55
C PRO A 105 21.21 3.81 -1.17
N ASN A 106 21.89 4.28 -0.12
CA ASN A 106 23.17 3.74 0.34
C ASN A 106 23.00 2.56 1.31
N ARG A 107 21.77 2.25 1.75
CA ARG A 107 21.54 1.13 2.66
C ARG A 107 21.52 -0.19 1.89
N LYS A 108 22.40 -1.11 2.30
CA LYS A 108 22.49 -2.47 1.72
C LYS A 108 21.27 -3.35 2.05
N LYS A 109 20.50 -3.03 3.09
CA LYS A 109 19.37 -3.85 3.57
C LYS A 109 18.06 -3.08 3.49
N GLY A 110 17.15 -3.54 2.64
CA GLY A 110 15.78 -3.04 2.54
C GLY A 110 14.87 -3.68 3.58
N ILE A 111 13.87 -2.92 4.04
CA ILE A 111 12.84 -3.40 4.96
C ILE A 111 11.85 -4.25 4.18
N SER A 112 11.59 -5.46 4.67
CA SER A 112 10.56 -6.29 4.07
C SER A 112 9.20 -5.89 4.60
N LEU A 113 8.23 -5.74 3.69
CA LEU A 113 6.86 -5.40 4.04
C LEU A 113 5.87 -6.19 3.18
N PRO A 114 4.66 -6.46 3.70
CA PRO A 114 3.59 -7.01 2.89
C PRO A 114 3.29 -6.08 1.72
N CYS A 115 3.09 -6.64 0.53
CA CYS A 115 2.67 -5.90 -0.65
C CYS A 115 1.27 -6.31 -1.05
N LYS A 116 0.44 -5.37 -1.48
CA LYS A 116 -0.89 -5.65 -2.05
C LYS A 116 -1.01 -5.04 -3.42
N CYS A 117 -1.59 -5.80 -4.34
CA CYS A 117 -1.92 -5.33 -5.68
C CYS A 117 -3.38 -5.61 -5.97
N PHE A 118 -4.13 -4.57 -6.29
CA PHE A 118 -5.53 -4.72 -6.63
C PHE A 118 -5.97 -3.77 -7.72
N ILE A 119 -6.92 -4.21 -8.54
CA ILE A 119 -7.56 -3.43 -9.57
C ILE A 119 -8.94 -3.03 -9.08
N LYS A 120 -9.22 -1.72 -9.13
CA LYS A 120 -10.54 -1.15 -8.91
C LYS A 120 -10.90 -0.31 -10.13
N ASN A 121 -12.04 -0.63 -10.74
CA ASN A 121 -12.40 -0.09 -12.05
C ASN A 121 -11.24 -0.37 -13.03
N ASP A 122 -10.54 0.66 -13.49
CA ASP A 122 -9.40 0.56 -14.40
C ASP A 122 -8.07 1.00 -13.78
N THR A 123 -8.03 1.13 -12.44
CA THR A 123 -6.85 1.59 -11.71
C THR A 123 -6.24 0.43 -10.94
N LEU A 124 -5.01 0.08 -11.28
CA LEU A 124 -4.17 -0.80 -10.47
C LEU A 124 -3.56 0.01 -9.32
N THR A 125 -3.76 -0.45 -8.10
CA THR A 125 -3.08 0.07 -6.90
C THR A 125 -2.08 -0.96 -6.39
N ILE A 126 -0.85 -0.50 -6.16
CA ILE A 126 0.28 -1.28 -5.63
C ILE A 126 0.69 -0.61 -4.33
N GLY A 127 0.47 -1.26 -3.20
CA GLY A 127 0.71 -0.66 -1.89
C GLY A 127 1.62 -1.52 -1.01
N SER A 128 2.54 -0.85 -0.33
CA SER A 128 3.33 -1.43 0.75
C SER A 128 3.35 -0.48 1.94
N ALA A 129 2.92 -0.94 3.11
CA ALA A 129 2.78 -0.09 4.29
C ALA A 129 3.03 -0.84 5.59
N ILE A 130 3.47 -0.09 6.60
CA ILE A 130 3.64 -0.53 7.99
C ILE A 130 2.93 0.46 8.91
N ARG A 131 2.34 -0.03 10.00
CA ARG A 131 1.51 0.77 10.92
C ARG A 131 1.93 0.67 12.40
N PHE A 132 3.21 0.49 12.70
CA PHE A 132 3.70 0.42 14.08
C PHE A 132 4.22 1.80 14.54
N PHE A 133 3.62 2.37 15.59
CA PHE A 133 4.02 3.63 16.28
C PHE A 133 4.33 4.82 15.35
N GLY A 134 3.30 5.31 14.67
CA GLY A 134 3.48 6.19 13.51
C GLY A 134 3.77 5.36 12.25
N GLY A 135 2.76 5.21 11.41
CA GLY A 135 2.82 4.35 10.23
C GLY A 135 3.33 5.10 9.02
N TYR A 136 3.88 4.35 8.07
CA TYR A 136 4.14 4.90 6.75
C TYR A 136 3.89 3.87 5.66
N GLY A 137 3.57 4.37 4.46
CA GLY A 137 3.30 3.53 3.31
C GLY A 137 3.77 4.19 2.03
N LEU A 138 4.14 3.35 1.07
CA LEU A 138 4.46 3.73 -0.28
C LEU A 138 3.44 3.08 -1.20
N VAL A 139 2.81 3.89 -2.03
CA VAL A 139 1.75 3.43 -2.92
C VAL A 139 1.98 3.96 -4.32
N SER A 140 1.76 3.11 -5.31
CA SER A 140 1.72 3.43 -6.73
C SER A 140 0.33 3.15 -7.27
N GLN A 141 -0.26 4.11 -7.95
CA GLN A 141 -1.49 3.96 -8.71
C GLN A 141 -1.19 4.07 -10.20
N LEU A 142 -1.69 3.11 -10.97
CA LEU A 142 -1.55 3.03 -12.42
C LEU A 142 -2.94 3.02 -13.06
N TYR A 143 -3.19 3.98 -13.93
CA TYR A 143 -4.38 4.07 -14.78
C TYR A 143 -3.94 4.15 -16.24
N LYS A 144 -4.33 3.16 -17.04
CA LYS A 144 -3.84 2.97 -18.42
C LYS A 144 -2.30 2.92 -18.45
N ASP A 145 -1.66 3.89 -19.10
CA ASP A 145 -0.21 4.04 -19.26
C ASP A 145 0.40 5.05 -18.28
N LYS A 146 -0.43 5.70 -17.46
CA LYS A 146 -0.03 6.76 -16.53
C LYS A 146 0.01 6.26 -15.10
N PHE A 147 1.02 6.65 -14.35
CA PHE A 147 1.11 6.31 -12.93
C PHE A 147 1.37 7.51 -12.04
N LYS A 148 1.05 7.34 -10.76
CA LYS A 148 1.33 8.26 -9.67
C LYS A 148 1.74 7.48 -8.42
N ASN A 149 2.88 7.84 -7.86
CA ASN A 149 3.38 7.36 -6.59
C ASN A 149 3.11 8.41 -5.51
N TYR A 150 2.75 7.95 -4.33
CA TYR A 150 2.62 8.79 -3.15
C TYR A 150 3.09 8.05 -1.90
N PHE A 151 3.51 8.85 -0.92
CA PHE A 151 3.88 8.42 0.40
C PHE A 151 2.75 8.75 1.37
N ILE A 152 2.35 7.78 2.18
CA ILE A 152 1.40 7.96 3.26
C ILE A 152 2.20 8.02 4.54
N GLU A 153 1.95 9.04 5.36
CA GLU A 153 2.46 9.11 6.71
C GLU A 153 1.28 9.18 7.69
N TYR A 154 1.43 8.48 8.81
CA TYR A 154 0.51 8.49 9.94
C TYR A 154 1.29 8.77 11.22
N SER A 155 0.75 9.61 12.09
CA SER A 155 1.28 9.91 13.42
C SER A 155 0.15 9.91 14.44
N ASP A 156 0.47 9.46 15.65
CA ASP A 156 -0.47 9.43 16.78
C ASP A 156 -0.67 10.82 17.43
N ASP A 157 0.22 11.79 17.16
CA ASP A 157 0.29 13.08 17.87
C ASP A 157 -0.19 14.29 17.04
N ASP A 158 -1.07 14.12 16.06
CA ASP A 158 -1.63 15.19 15.21
C ASP A 158 -0.58 16.25 14.82
N ASN A 159 0.48 15.85 14.13
CA ASN A 159 1.68 16.69 13.93
C ASN A 159 2.10 16.83 12.45
N LEU A 160 1.26 16.42 11.51
CA LEU A 160 1.57 16.39 10.08
C LEU A 160 0.82 17.47 9.29
N LYS A 161 1.51 18.15 8.37
CA LYS A 161 0.94 19.14 7.43
C LYS A 161 1.55 18.99 6.04
N LEU A 162 0.79 19.34 5.00
CA LEU A 162 1.30 19.31 3.62
C LEU A 162 2.04 20.61 3.29
N LYS A 163 1.55 21.74 3.81
CA LYS A 163 2.16 23.07 3.65
C LYS A 163 2.46 23.69 5.01
N LYS A 164 3.39 24.65 5.04
CA LYS A 164 3.75 25.34 6.29
C LYS A 164 2.59 26.18 6.81
N GLU A 165 1.81 26.73 5.88
CA GLU A 165 0.71 27.67 6.11
C GLU A 165 -0.58 26.96 6.50
N ASP A 166 -0.65 25.63 6.39
CA ASP A 166 -1.81 24.86 6.84
C ASP A 166 -2.01 25.14 8.34
N SER A 167 -3.20 25.62 8.74
CA SER A 167 -3.47 25.93 10.15
C SER A 167 -3.57 24.67 11.00
N ILE A 168 -4.17 23.60 10.44
CA ILE A 168 -4.51 22.37 11.16
C ILE A 168 -3.48 21.27 10.88
N PHE A 169 -2.95 20.67 11.94
CA PHE A 169 -2.20 19.43 11.83
C PHE A 169 -3.14 18.23 11.68
N LYS A 170 -2.66 17.20 10.99
CA LYS A 170 -3.40 15.98 10.69
C LYS A 170 -2.67 14.78 11.29
N ARG A 171 -3.44 13.75 11.63
CA ARG A 171 -2.91 12.40 11.94
C ARG A 171 -2.32 11.70 10.74
N SER A 172 -2.83 12.00 9.55
CA SER A 172 -2.35 11.36 8.34
C SER A 172 -2.33 12.32 7.17
N ILE A 173 -1.29 12.21 6.36
CA ILE A 173 -1.11 12.97 5.13
C ILE A 173 -0.73 12.03 4.00
N HIS A 174 -1.16 12.41 2.79
CA HIS A 174 -0.81 11.76 1.55
C HIS A 174 0.06 12.75 0.77
N ILE A 175 1.30 12.36 0.51
CA ILE A 175 2.31 13.25 -0.05
C ILE A 175 2.69 12.73 -1.43
N ASP A 176 2.38 13.52 -2.44
CA ASP A 176 2.67 13.20 -3.84
C ASP A 176 4.18 13.20 -4.13
N GLY A 177 4.58 12.41 -5.12
CA GLY A 177 5.94 12.38 -5.64
C GLY A 177 6.30 13.63 -6.43
N ALA A 178 7.41 14.28 -6.08
CA ALA A 178 8.07 15.28 -6.92
C ALA A 178 8.82 14.60 -8.08
N TYR A 179 9.49 13.48 -7.77
CA TYR A 179 10.11 12.59 -8.75
C TYR A 179 9.64 11.17 -8.49
N GLN A 180 9.30 10.46 -9.55
CA GLN A 180 8.75 9.13 -9.44
C GLN A 180 9.15 8.28 -10.62
N LYS A 181 9.10 6.96 -10.44
CA LYS A 181 9.40 5.97 -11.48
C LYS A 181 8.59 4.71 -11.20
N LEU A 182 8.07 4.07 -12.24
CA LEU A 182 7.42 2.76 -12.17
C LEU A 182 7.92 1.91 -13.33
N ILE A 183 8.39 0.70 -12.99
CA ILE A 183 8.77 -0.35 -13.93
C ILE A 183 7.97 -1.59 -13.58
N LEU A 184 7.27 -2.14 -14.56
CA LEU A 184 6.59 -3.42 -14.45
C LEU A 184 7.26 -4.43 -15.37
N GLU A 185 7.34 -5.69 -14.96
CA GLU A 185 7.86 -6.74 -15.86
C GLU A 185 6.87 -7.04 -16.98
N ASN A 186 5.58 -7.11 -16.63
CA ASN A 186 4.50 -7.46 -17.52
C ASN A 186 3.32 -6.50 -17.34
N LYS A 187 2.38 -6.51 -18.28
CA LYS A 187 1.09 -5.84 -18.11
C LYS A 187 0.31 -6.49 -16.96
N PRO A 188 -0.36 -5.72 -16.10
CA PRO A 188 -1.11 -6.27 -14.98
C PRO A 188 -2.36 -7.01 -15.46
N GLN A 189 -2.56 -8.22 -14.95
CA GLN A 189 -3.73 -9.05 -15.22
C GLN A 189 -4.25 -9.66 -13.92
N ILE A 190 -5.57 -9.68 -13.74
CA ILE A 190 -6.21 -10.24 -12.54
C ILE A 190 -5.86 -11.73 -12.41
N GLY A 191 -5.51 -12.16 -11.21
CA GLY A 191 -5.13 -13.54 -10.91
C GLY A 191 -3.67 -13.87 -11.22
N GLU A 192 -2.92 -12.94 -11.82
CA GLU A 192 -1.51 -13.12 -12.11
C GLU A 192 -0.60 -12.43 -11.10
N THR A 193 0.63 -12.94 -11.00
CA THR A 193 1.66 -12.31 -10.18
C THR A 193 2.32 -11.17 -10.95
N LEU A 194 2.21 -9.96 -10.42
CA LEU A 194 2.91 -8.79 -10.87
C LEU A 194 4.23 -8.64 -10.11
N THR A 195 5.32 -8.46 -10.86
CA THR A 195 6.63 -8.07 -10.32
C THR A 195 7.01 -6.71 -10.87
N GLY A 196 7.55 -5.86 -10.01
CA GLY A 196 7.88 -4.51 -10.41
C GLY A 196 8.83 -3.80 -9.46
N TYR A 197 9.14 -2.57 -9.85
CA TYR A 197 9.90 -1.61 -9.07
C TYR A 197 9.23 -0.26 -9.20
N PHE A 198 9.12 0.46 -8.10
CA PHE A 198 8.82 1.88 -8.15
C PHE A 198 9.67 2.67 -7.17
N SER A 199 9.90 3.94 -7.48
CA SER A 199 10.57 4.85 -6.57
C SER A 199 9.88 6.20 -6.51
N ILE A 200 10.11 6.90 -5.41
CA ILE A 200 9.55 8.22 -5.15
C ILE A 200 10.55 9.06 -4.36
N LEU A 201 10.65 10.33 -4.76
CA LEU A 201 11.08 11.43 -3.90
C LEU A 201 9.87 12.34 -3.71
N THR A 202 9.40 12.52 -2.48
CA THR A 202 8.17 13.25 -2.23
C THR A 202 8.34 14.76 -2.41
N ASN A 203 7.22 15.44 -2.63
CA ASN A 203 7.11 16.86 -2.32
C ASN A 203 7.45 17.11 -0.83
N PRO A 204 7.92 18.32 -0.46
CA PRO A 204 8.13 18.65 0.93
C PRO A 204 6.82 18.59 1.73
N TYR A 205 6.93 18.18 2.99
CA TYR A 205 5.84 18.21 3.96
C TYR A 205 6.38 18.63 5.32
N TYR A 206 5.52 18.81 6.33
CA TYR A 206 5.91 19.30 7.63
C TYR A 206 5.50 18.32 8.74
N ARG A 207 6.45 17.99 9.62
CA ARG A 207 6.22 17.26 10.86
C ARG A 207 6.73 18.12 12.02
N TYR A 208 5.89 18.46 12.99
CA TYR A 208 6.24 19.39 14.07
C TYR A 208 6.87 20.71 13.55
N ASN A 209 6.30 21.28 12.50
CA ASN A 209 6.81 22.47 11.79
C ASN A 209 8.21 22.33 11.14
N LYS A 210 8.84 21.15 11.20
CA LYS A 210 10.08 20.86 10.48
C LYS A 210 9.75 20.38 9.07
N LYS A 211 10.40 20.98 8.08
CA LYS A 211 10.28 20.57 6.68
C LYS A 211 10.97 19.24 6.46
N ASN A 212 10.27 18.28 5.87
CA ASN A 212 10.72 16.93 5.59
C ASN A 212 10.53 16.58 4.12
N LYS A 213 11.27 15.56 3.66
CA LYS A 213 11.08 14.86 2.39
C LYS A 213 11.32 13.39 2.64
N ALA A 214 10.57 12.54 1.96
CA ALA A 214 10.79 11.11 1.98
C ALA A 214 11.32 10.65 0.61
N PHE A 215 12.30 9.77 0.64
CA PHE A 215 12.73 9.00 -0.51
C PHE A 215 12.43 7.52 -0.25
N GLY A 216 11.97 6.81 -1.27
CA GLY A 216 11.70 5.38 -1.15
C GLY A 216 11.85 4.68 -2.49
N GLU A 217 12.53 3.55 -2.48
CA GLU A 217 12.51 2.57 -3.56
C GLU A 217 11.82 1.31 -3.09
N VAL A 218 10.94 0.77 -3.91
CA VAL A 218 10.14 -0.42 -3.61
C VAL A 218 10.31 -1.41 -4.73
N TYR A 219 10.93 -2.54 -4.41
CA TYR A 219 10.83 -3.74 -5.23
C TYR A 219 9.64 -4.52 -4.71
N PHE A 220 8.70 -4.90 -5.57
CA PHE A 220 7.55 -5.70 -5.17
C PHE A 220 7.31 -6.93 -6.05
N LYS A 221 6.69 -7.93 -5.43
CA LYS A 221 6.04 -9.08 -6.06
C LYS A 221 4.68 -9.22 -5.39
N CYS A 222 3.59 -9.26 -6.15
CA CYS A 222 2.22 -9.34 -5.64
C CYS A 222 1.27 -10.01 -6.63
N LEU A 223 0.33 -10.79 -6.14
CA LEU A 223 -0.84 -11.28 -6.86
C LEU A 223 -1.79 -10.10 -7.10
N VAL A 224 -2.23 -9.92 -8.35
CA VAL A 224 -3.19 -8.88 -8.72
C VAL A 224 -4.60 -9.39 -8.43
N LEU A 225 -5.28 -8.74 -7.50
CA LEU A 225 -6.64 -9.07 -7.10
C LEU A 225 -7.64 -8.06 -7.66
N LYS A 226 -8.91 -8.45 -7.80
CA LYS A 226 -9.99 -7.47 -7.99
C LYS A 226 -10.34 -6.89 -6.62
N GLU A 227 -10.45 -5.57 -6.49
CA GLU A 227 -10.90 -4.97 -5.22
C GLU A 227 -12.31 -5.50 -4.91
N PRO A 228 -12.54 -6.07 -3.72
CA PRO A 228 -13.89 -6.47 -3.34
C PRO A 228 -14.76 -5.20 -3.33
N SER A 229 -15.80 -5.20 -4.15
CA SER A 229 -16.81 -4.14 -4.09
C SER A 229 -17.36 -4.14 -2.67
N LEU A 230 -17.08 -3.08 -1.91
CA LEU A 230 -17.75 -2.86 -0.64
C LEU A 230 -19.25 -2.91 -0.94
N ILE A 231 -19.90 -3.97 -0.45
CA ILE A 231 -21.34 -4.14 -0.58
C ILE A 231 -21.93 -2.88 0.05
N LYS A 232 -22.52 -2.02 -0.77
CA LYS A 232 -23.29 -0.88 -0.28
C LYS A 232 -24.43 -1.50 0.51
N ASN A 233 -24.38 -1.40 1.85
CA ASN A 233 -25.54 -1.70 2.67
C ASN A 233 -26.64 -0.75 2.19
N LYS A 234 -27.63 -1.30 1.50
CA LYS A 234 -28.90 -0.62 1.23
C LYS A 234 -29.69 -0.57 2.53
#